data_AF-A0A377BTY4-F1
#
_entry.id   AF-A0A377BTY4-F1
#
_cell.length_a   1.000
_cell.length_b   1.000
_cell.length_c   1.000
_cell.angle_alpha   90.00
_cell.angle_beta   90.00
_cell.angle_gamma   90.00
#
_symmetry.space_group_name_H-M   'P 1'
#
loop_
_entity.id
_entity.type
_entity.pdbx_description
1 polymer ?
#
loop_
_entity_poly.entity_id
_entity_poly.type
_entity_poly.pdbx_seq_one_letter_code
_entity_poly.pdbx_strand_id
1 'polypeptide(L)'
;MKKFLLLLLCAGCGAVLAAEDDITFHGTLMSPPACSISGGQTIEVQFRDLIIDSIDGNYGRQEVDYELSCESDVRDPEWNMTLSWTGTATSYNDSAIETDVPGFGIELQHDGQRFKLNEPLSINATDFSQKPKLEAGTGQSG
;
A
#
# COMPACT_ATOMS: atom_id res chain seq x y z
N MET A 1 1.34 84.30 35.39
CA MET A 1 1.09 84.31 33.94
C MET A 1 1.59 83.00 33.34
N LYS A 2 0.79 82.38 32.46
CA LYS A 2 1.09 81.24 31.56
C LYS A 2 1.79 80.03 32.23
N LYS A 3 1.11 78.96 32.64
CA LYS A 3 0.39 78.00 31.77
C LYS A 3 1.05 77.82 30.40
N PHE A 4 2.32 77.46 30.32
CA PHE A 4 2.93 76.98 29.08
C PHE A 4 4.24 76.24 29.38
N LEU A 5 4.15 75.00 29.86
CA LEU A 5 5.16 73.98 29.57
C LEU A 5 4.64 72.57 29.90
N LEU A 6 3.44 72.26 29.40
CA LEU A 6 2.84 70.93 29.50
C LEU A 6 3.11 70.09 28.23
N LEU A 7 4.32 70.16 27.66
CA LEU A 7 4.60 69.53 26.35
C LEU A 7 6.10 69.22 26.14
N LEU A 8 6.79 68.74 27.17
CA LEU A 8 7.97 67.88 26.96
C LEU A 8 7.57 66.45 27.30
N LEU A 9 6.86 65.82 26.36
CA LEU A 9 7.43 64.83 25.45
C LEU A 9 7.47 63.46 26.14
N CYS A 10 6.38 62.72 25.95
CA CYS A 10 6.34 61.26 25.88
C CYS A 10 7.41 60.73 24.91
N ALA A 11 8.69 60.87 25.24
CA ALA A 11 9.84 60.33 24.51
C ALA A 11 10.46 59.15 25.26
N GLY A 12 9.68 58.53 26.14
CA GLY A 12 10.01 57.31 26.87
C GLY A 12 9.10 56.14 26.47
N CYS A 13 8.55 56.12 25.26
CA CYS A 13 8.17 54.84 24.66
C CYS A 13 9.48 54.23 24.16
N GLY A 14 10.16 53.47 25.02
CA GLY A 14 11.16 52.53 24.56
C GLY A 14 10.52 51.68 23.48
N ALA A 15 11.00 51.80 22.24
CA ALA A 15 10.59 50.90 21.19
C ALA A 15 11.03 49.50 21.64
N VAL A 16 10.07 48.65 22.01
CA VAL A 16 10.31 47.21 22.03
C VAL A 16 10.45 46.83 20.57
N LEU A 17 11.69 46.85 20.08
CA LEU A 17 12.04 46.17 18.84
C LEU A 17 11.93 44.68 19.17
N ALA A 18 10.75 44.11 18.93
CA ALA A 18 10.67 42.67 18.76
C ALA A 18 11.47 42.39 17.48
N ALA A 19 12.69 41.88 17.65
CA ALA A 19 13.40 41.25 16.54
C ALA A 19 12.56 40.03 16.17
N GLU A 20 11.83 40.14 15.07
CA GLU A 20 11.25 39.01 14.38
C GLU A 20 12.43 38.26 13.75
N ASP A 21 12.98 37.29 14.50
CA ASP A 21 13.99 36.38 13.96
C ASP A 21 13.33 35.60 12.81
N ASP A 22 13.76 35.87 11.58
CA ASP A 22 13.33 35.12 10.39
C ASP A 22 13.84 33.68 10.48
N ILE A 23 12.93 32.75 10.79
CA ILE A 23 13.27 31.31 10.83
C ILE A 23 13.17 30.74 9.42
N THR A 24 14.32 30.35 8.85
CA THR A 24 14.38 29.63 7.57
C THR A 24 14.61 28.15 7.81
N PHE A 25 13.70 27.31 7.30
CA PHE A 25 13.87 25.85 7.29
C PHE A 25 14.42 25.40 5.94
N HIS A 26 15.38 24.48 5.98
CA HIS A 26 15.89 23.75 4.82
C HIS A 26 15.74 22.25 5.04
N GLY A 27 15.50 21.52 3.97
CA GLY A 27 15.39 20.07 4.00
C GLY A 27 15.13 19.50 2.61
N THR A 28 15.11 18.16 2.52
CA THR A 28 14.80 17.42 1.30
C THR A 28 13.54 16.59 1.56
N LEU A 29 12.57 16.67 0.65
CA LEU A 29 11.38 15.82 0.68
C LEU A 29 11.64 14.57 -0.17
N MET A 30 11.64 13.39 0.46
CA MET A 30 11.77 12.10 -0.22
C MET A 30 10.43 11.38 -0.16
N SER A 31 9.73 11.32 -1.29
CA SER A 31 8.46 10.59 -1.41
C SER A 31 8.68 9.20 -2.03
N PRO A 32 7.97 8.16 -1.56
CA PRO A 32 7.98 6.86 -2.22
C PRO A 32 7.57 6.97 -3.71
N PRO A 33 8.23 6.24 -4.62
CA PRO A 33 7.88 6.26 -6.03
C PRO A 33 6.55 5.54 -6.27
N ALA A 34 5.88 5.88 -7.37
CA ALA A 34 4.75 5.09 -7.84
C ALA A 34 5.25 3.71 -8.31
N CYS A 35 4.54 2.67 -7.89
CA CYS A 35 4.85 1.28 -8.22
C CYS A 35 3.66 0.61 -8.92
N SER A 36 3.96 -0.38 -9.76
CA SER A 36 2.96 -1.12 -10.52
C SER A 36 3.17 -2.63 -10.40
N ILE A 37 2.07 -3.37 -10.51
CA ILE A 37 2.06 -4.83 -10.65
C ILE A 37 1.92 -5.14 -12.14
N SER A 38 2.87 -5.86 -12.73
CA SER A 38 2.91 -6.26 -14.14
C SER A 38 2.63 -5.11 -15.13
N GLY A 39 3.14 -3.90 -14.81
CA GLY A 39 2.90 -2.69 -15.63
C GLY A 39 1.44 -2.23 -15.67
N GLY A 40 0.61 -2.67 -14.72
CA GLY A 40 -0.83 -2.41 -14.69
C GLY A 40 -1.64 -3.28 -15.67
N GLN A 41 -1.03 -4.29 -16.29
CA GLN A 41 -1.71 -5.20 -17.19
C GLN A 41 -2.46 -6.29 -16.43
N THR A 42 -3.54 -6.80 -17.04
CA THR A 42 -4.26 -7.96 -16.52
C THR A 42 -3.36 -9.19 -16.52
N ILE A 43 -3.27 -9.86 -15.38
CA ILE A 43 -2.62 -11.17 -15.25
C ILE A 43 -3.69 -12.24 -15.45
N GLU A 44 -3.57 -13.03 -16.51
CA GLU A 44 -4.48 -14.13 -16.80
C GLU A 44 -3.95 -15.43 -16.20
N VAL A 45 -4.77 -16.07 -15.34
CA VAL A 45 -4.45 -17.35 -14.72
C VAL A 45 -5.43 -18.40 -15.24
N GLN A 46 -4.91 -19.37 -15.99
CA GLN A 46 -5.74 -20.40 -16.62
C GLN A 46 -5.84 -21.64 -15.72
N PHE A 47 -7.03 -21.87 -15.17
CA PHE A 47 -7.35 -23.12 -14.49
C PHE A 47 -7.76 -24.15 -15.54
N ARG A 48 -7.01 -25.25 -15.66
CA ARG A 48 -7.41 -26.38 -16.53
C ARG A 48 -8.70 -27.01 -16.03
N ASP A 49 -9.42 -27.69 -16.93
CA ASP A 49 -10.69 -28.38 -16.66
C ASP A 49 -10.66 -29.09 -15.30
N LEU A 50 -11.43 -28.54 -14.36
CA LEU A 50 -11.61 -29.13 -13.04
C LEU A 50 -12.41 -30.42 -13.25
N ILE A 51 -11.73 -31.57 -13.26
CA ILE A 51 -12.41 -32.85 -13.22
C ILE A 51 -13.03 -32.96 -11.83
N ILE A 52 -14.35 -32.75 -11.77
CA ILE A 52 -15.18 -32.68 -10.55
C ILE A 52 -15.01 -33.93 -9.66
N ASP A 53 -14.54 -35.06 -10.20
CA ASP A 53 -14.38 -36.34 -9.49
C ASP A 53 -13.10 -36.50 -8.65
N SER A 54 -12.20 -35.51 -8.60
CA SER A 54 -10.97 -35.59 -7.79
C SER A 54 -10.63 -34.26 -7.11
N ILE A 55 -11.52 -33.81 -6.21
CA ILE A 55 -11.33 -32.66 -5.32
C ILE A 55 -10.77 -33.17 -3.99
N ASP A 56 -9.58 -33.74 -4.02
CA ASP A 56 -8.74 -34.09 -2.86
C ASP A 56 -7.85 -32.90 -2.42
N GLY A 57 -8.31 -31.68 -2.69
CA GLY A 57 -7.83 -30.45 -2.05
C GLY A 57 -6.47 -29.93 -2.52
N ASN A 58 -5.81 -30.61 -3.47
CA ASN A 58 -4.45 -30.26 -3.91
C ASN A 58 -4.28 -30.11 -5.44
N TYR A 59 -5.36 -30.31 -6.22
CA TYR A 59 -5.32 -30.09 -7.66
C TYR A 59 -5.68 -28.63 -7.99
N GLY A 60 -4.89 -28.01 -8.86
CA GLY A 60 -5.28 -26.77 -9.54
C GLY A 60 -4.64 -25.47 -9.05
N ARG A 61 -3.67 -25.50 -8.12
CA ARG A 61 -2.86 -24.30 -7.83
C ARG A 61 -2.10 -23.89 -9.09
N GLN A 62 -2.39 -22.70 -9.59
CA GLN A 62 -1.69 -22.07 -10.70
C GLN A 62 -0.84 -20.94 -10.13
N GLU A 63 0.42 -20.91 -10.54
CA GLU A 63 1.29 -19.78 -10.22
C GLU A 63 0.72 -18.51 -10.87
N VAL A 64 0.66 -17.44 -10.09
CA VAL A 64 0.31 -16.11 -10.58
C VAL A 64 1.62 -15.43 -10.94
N ASP A 65 1.95 -15.41 -12.24
CA ASP A 65 3.16 -14.75 -12.71
C ASP A 65 2.97 -13.23 -12.72
N TYR A 66 3.58 -12.57 -11.75
CA TYR A 66 3.47 -11.12 -11.55
C TYR A 66 4.83 -10.48 -11.39
N GLU A 67 4.97 -9.27 -11.90
CA GLU A 67 6.16 -8.45 -11.75
C GLU A 67 5.87 -7.24 -10.86
N LEU A 68 6.88 -6.78 -10.12
CA LEU A 68 6.82 -5.51 -9.39
C LEU A 68 7.81 -4.56 -10.03
N SER A 69 7.38 -3.34 -10.30
CA SER A 69 8.24 -2.27 -10.83
C SER A 69 7.85 -0.92 -10.23
N CYS A 70 8.79 0.01 -10.13
CA CYS A 70 8.48 1.40 -9.77
C CYS A 70 9.17 2.36 -10.72
N GLU A 71 8.63 3.58 -10.84
CA GLU A 71 9.10 4.59 -11.80
C GLU A 71 10.54 5.08 -11.54
N SER A 72 11.05 4.86 -10.33
CA SER A 72 12.39 5.26 -9.90
C SER A 72 13.11 4.12 -9.18
N ASP A 73 14.41 4.03 -9.41
CA ASP A 73 15.33 3.11 -8.72
C ASP A 73 15.78 3.64 -7.35
N VAL A 74 15.45 4.88 -7.02
CA VAL A 74 15.70 5.43 -5.68
C VAL A 74 14.83 4.69 -4.69
N ARG A 75 15.46 4.02 -3.72
CA ARG A 75 14.81 3.26 -2.65
C ARG A 75 15.30 3.73 -1.30
N ASP A 76 14.39 3.84 -0.35
CA ASP A 76 14.69 4.13 1.04
C ASP A 76 14.29 2.93 1.91
N PRO A 77 15.18 2.42 2.79
CA PRO A 77 14.86 1.33 3.69
C PRO A 77 13.78 1.68 4.74
N GLU A 78 13.48 2.96 4.96
CA GLU A 78 12.40 3.41 5.84
C GLU A 78 11.03 3.35 5.17
N TRP A 79 10.96 3.14 3.85
CA TRP A 79 9.68 3.00 3.16
C TRP A 79 9.08 1.62 3.40
N ASN A 80 7.82 1.63 3.83
CA ASN A 80 7.00 0.43 3.94
C ASN A 80 6.25 0.18 2.64
N MET A 81 6.32 -1.04 2.13
CA MET A 81 5.53 -1.49 1.00
C MET A 81 4.67 -2.68 1.42
N THR A 82 3.41 -2.67 1.00
CA THR A 82 2.47 -3.75 1.25
C THR A 82 1.82 -4.20 -0.04
N LEU A 83 1.59 -5.50 -0.17
CA LEU A 83 0.75 -6.10 -1.18
C LEU A 83 -0.62 -6.39 -0.57
N SER A 84 -1.70 -6.24 -1.34
CA SER A 84 -3.05 -6.55 -0.86
C SER A 84 -3.84 -7.28 -1.93
N TRP A 85 -4.56 -8.31 -1.51
CA TRP A 85 -5.53 -9.03 -2.31
C TRP A 85 -6.93 -8.53 -1.98
N THR A 86 -7.71 -8.15 -2.99
CA THR A 86 -9.02 -7.52 -2.79
C THR A 86 -10.06 -8.12 -3.73
N GLY A 87 -11.32 -8.14 -3.29
CA GLY A 87 -12.45 -8.69 -4.03
C GLY A 87 -13.62 -8.99 -3.10
N THR A 88 -14.71 -9.49 -3.67
CA THR A 88 -15.86 -9.96 -2.88
C THR A 88 -15.55 -11.33 -2.32
N ALA A 89 -15.42 -11.44 -0.99
CA ALA A 89 -15.14 -12.71 -0.34
C ALA A 89 -16.31 -13.68 -0.48
N THR A 90 -16.00 -14.96 -0.66
CA THR A 90 -16.98 -16.04 -0.51
C THR A 90 -17.48 -16.12 0.93
N SER A 91 -18.66 -16.70 1.14
CA SER A 91 -19.24 -16.90 2.48
C SER A 91 -18.51 -17.95 3.34
N TYR A 92 -17.66 -18.78 2.74
CA TYR A 92 -17.04 -19.95 3.39
C TYR A 92 -15.51 -19.88 3.48
N ASN A 93 -14.85 -18.95 2.76
CA ASN A 93 -13.41 -18.75 2.82
C ASN A 93 -13.08 -17.24 2.64
N ASP A 94 -12.51 -16.63 3.67
CA ASP A 94 -12.12 -15.20 3.73
C ASP A 94 -10.91 -14.84 2.85
N SER A 95 -10.27 -15.84 2.25
CA SER A 95 -9.16 -15.71 1.32
C SER A 95 -9.57 -16.01 -0.13
N ALA A 96 -10.81 -16.42 -0.35
CA ALA A 96 -11.36 -16.73 -1.66
C ALA A 96 -12.34 -15.67 -2.15
N ILE A 97 -12.21 -15.25 -3.41
CA ILE A 97 -13.18 -14.38 -4.07
C ILE A 97 -14.31 -15.19 -4.69
N GLU A 98 -15.50 -14.59 -4.74
CA GLU A 98 -16.65 -15.14 -5.46
C GLU A 98 -16.37 -15.24 -6.96
N THR A 99 -16.88 -16.31 -7.57
CA THR A 99 -16.96 -16.47 -9.02
C THR A 99 -18.41 -16.38 -9.49
N ASP A 100 -18.62 -16.43 -10.78
CA ASP A 100 -19.93 -16.56 -11.41
C ASP A 100 -20.54 -17.97 -11.29
N VAL A 101 -19.78 -18.96 -10.78
CA VAL A 101 -20.24 -20.33 -10.55
C VAL A 101 -20.62 -20.51 -9.08
N PRO A 102 -21.90 -20.72 -8.75
CA PRO A 102 -22.34 -20.86 -7.37
C PRO A 102 -21.61 -21.98 -6.62
N GLY A 103 -21.16 -21.68 -5.40
CA GLY A 103 -20.43 -22.64 -4.55
C GLY A 103 -18.94 -22.77 -4.88
N PHE A 104 -18.42 -22.02 -5.86
CA PHE A 104 -17.00 -21.97 -6.20
C PHE A 104 -16.38 -20.62 -5.87
N GLY A 105 -15.09 -20.64 -5.56
CA GLY A 105 -14.30 -19.46 -5.24
C GLY A 105 -12.86 -19.63 -5.70
N ILE A 106 -12.16 -18.52 -5.91
CA ILE A 106 -10.73 -18.52 -6.23
C ILE A 106 -9.98 -17.94 -5.03
N GLU A 107 -9.15 -18.77 -4.41
CA GLU A 107 -8.29 -18.39 -3.29
C GLU A 107 -6.88 -18.07 -3.78
N LEU A 108 -6.30 -17.01 -3.22
CA LEU A 108 -4.90 -16.68 -3.42
C LEU A 108 -4.07 -17.10 -2.20
N GLN A 109 -2.88 -17.64 -2.44
CA GLN A 109 -1.88 -17.91 -1.42
C GLN A 109 -0.59 -17.13 -1.70
N HIS A 110 0.11 -16.75 -0.63
CA HIS A 110 1.47 -16.25 -0.67
C HIS A 110 2.38 -17.23 0.06
N ASP A 111 3.45 -17.69 -0.58
CA ASP A 111 4.44 -18.62 0.02
C ASP A 111 3.80 -19.85 0.71
N GLY A 112 2.72 -20.38 0.13
CA GLY A 112 1.95 -21.52 0.66
C GLY A 112 1.00 -21.19 1.83
N GLN A 113 0.86 -19.91 2.20
CA GLN A 113 -0.06 -19.41 3.22
C GLN A 113 -1.25 -18.69 2.58
N ARG A 114 -2.41 -18.73 3.24
CA ARG A 114 -3.61 -18.03 2.77
C ARG A 114 -3.39 -16.53 2.72
N PHE A 115 -3.62 -15.92 1.55
CA PHE A 115 -3.63 -14.48 1.41
C PHE A 115 -5.05 -13.95 1.63
N LYS A 116 -5.32 -13.53 2.87
CA LYS A 116 -6.63 -13.02 3.27
C LYS A 116 -7.01 -11.77 2.50
N LEU A 117 -8.28 -11.69 2.12
CA LEU A 117 -8.83 -10.53 1.44
C LEU A 117 -8.77 -9.30 2.36
N ASN A 118 -8.30 -8.19 1.81
CA ASN A 118 -8.17 -6.89 2.46
C ASN A 118 -7.18 -6.85 3.64
N GLU A 119 -6.35 -7.89 3.80
CA GLU A 119 -5.27 -7.91 4.80
C GLU A 119 -3.95 -7.59 4.10
N PRO A 120 -3.24 -6.50 4.46
CA PRO A 120 -2.00 -6.14 3.82
C PRO A 120 -0.84 -7.07 4.23
N LEU A 121 -0.13 -7.59 3.23
CA LEU A 121 1.11 -8.35 3.39
C LEU A 121 2.30 -7.41 3.21
N SER A 122 3.11 -7.22 4.25
CA SER A 122 4.36 -6.47 4.13
C SER A 122 5.34 -7.17 3.19
N ILE A 123 5.88 -6.43 2.23
CA ILE A 123 6.87 -6.93 1.27
C ILE A 123 8.11 -6.04 1.23
N ASN A 124 9.20 -6.56 0.69
CA ASN A 124 10.45 -5.82 0.57
C ASN A 124 10.31 -4.68 -0.45
N ALA A 125 10.51 -3.43 0.00
CA ALA A 125 10.38 -2.24 -0.83
C ALA A 125 11.64 -1.93 -1.69
N THR A 126 12.76 -2.58 -1.40
CA THR A 126 14.08 -2.30 -2.00
C THR A 126 14.60 -3.43 -2.88
N ASP A 127 14.23 -4.68 -2.61
CA ASP A 127 14.62 -5.86 -3.37
C ASP A 127 13.42 -6.73 -3.75
N PHE A 128 12.97 -6.59 -5.00
CA PHE A 128 11.86 -7.36 -5.56
C PHE A 128 12.21 -8.80 -5.96
N SER A 129 13.48 -9.21 -5.89
CA SER A 129 13.82 -10.63 -6.03
C SER A 129 13.27 -11.48 -4.87
N GLN A 130 12.96 -10.83 -3.74
CA GLN A 130 12.37 -11.42 -2.54
C GLN A 130 10.84 -11.32 -2.52
N LYS A 131 10.19 -10.98 -3.64
CA LYS A 131 8.72 -10.88 -3.71
C LYS A 131 8.07 -12.23 -3.36
N PRO A 132 6.93 -12.26 -2.65
CA PRO A 132 6.27 -13.50 -2.28
C PRO A 132 5.82 -14.28 -3.52
N LYS A 133 5.92 -15.60 -3.48
CA LYS A 133 5.34 -16.44 -4.54
C LYS A 133 3.82 -16.43 -4.40
N LEU A 134 3.09 -16.14 -5.47
CA LEU A 134 1.63 -16.15 -5.46
C LEU A 134 1.08 -17.35 -6.22
N GLU A 135 0.12 -18.05 -5.62
CA GLU A 135 -0.54 -19.21 -6.21
C GLU A 135 -2.06 -19.13 -6.04
N ALA A 136 -2.79 -19.13 -7.14
CA ALA A 136 -4.24 -19.11 -7.15
C ALA A 136 -4.77 -20.55 -7.23
N GLY A 137 -5.78 -20.88 -6.42
CA GLY A 137 -6.41 -22.21 -6.43
C GLY A 137 -7.91 -22.11 -6.31
N THR A 138 -8.61 -23.14 -6.74
CA THR A 138 -10.07 -23.21 -6.66
C THR A 138 -10.48 -23.81 -5.31
N GLY A 139 -11.46 -23.17 -4.67
CA GLY A 139 -12.12 -23.66 -3.47
C GLY A 139 -13.60 -23.94 -3.77
N GLN A 140 -14.16 -24.96 -3.11
CA GLN A 140 -15.59 -25.26 -3.19
C GLN A 140 -16.21 -25.18 -1.79
N SER A 141 -17.43 -24.68 -1.69
CA SER A 141 -18.25 -24.84 -0.49
C SER A 141 -18.56 -26.33 -0.30
N GLY A 142 -18.01 -26.94 0.74
CA GLY A 142 -18.34 -28.31 1.15
C GLY A 142 -19.76 -28.45 1.67
#